data_AF-A0A2A4HPV1-F1
#
_entry.id   AF-A0A2A4HPV1-F1
#
_cell.length_a   1.000
_cell.length_b   1.000
_cell.length_c   1.000
_cell.angle_alpha   90.00
_cell.angle_beta   90.00
_cell.angle_gamma   90.00
#
_symmetry.space_group_name_H-M   'P 1'
#
loop_
_entity.id
_entity.type
_entity.pdbx_description
1 polymer ?
#
loop_
_entity_poly.entity_id
_entity_poly.type
_entity_poly.pdbx_seq_one_letter_code
_entity_poly.pdbx_strand_id
1 'polypeptide(L)'
;MDYHELRKFRSEIDLAENFFTEFAAREDEILTFGMRKVAKWESYIATSEHLKAFETKIHEFEEFLRPVDKLLYERVRKLLNDSNIVESITGIEVALRIASNKQKLSVPSEVLSGLLLQLPYLANLFRRRKLFSEEVIPIQKLIVSLGRLNNLVAMSESSYIKRWSRDSDVFKPSNLDEEKIIIFIETAISEIEDNSPLSAEDKKQLIEYLYKAKIEFASERPSWNKIVGALVIAAAITSGISDSSGAYENIDKAIKYILGTSIEQYMPAERKLPLLKEPRKIEKEDDFSEFIDV
;
A
#
# COMPACT_ATOMS: atom_id res chain seq x y z
N MET A 1 -4.55 0.07 -10.35
CA MET A 1 -3.17 -0.33 -10.00
C MET A 1 -3.18 -0.91 -8.60
N ASP A 2 -2.53 -2.05 -8.41
CA ASP A 2 -2.40 -2.71 -7.11
C ASP A 2 -1.06 -2.38 -6.43
N TYR A 3 -0.97 -2.64 -5.12
CA TYR A 3 0.26 -2.38 -4.34
C TYR A 3 1.50 -3.04 -4.95
N HIS A 4 1.39 -4.29 -5.42
CA HIS A 4 2.50 -5.02 -6.02
C HIS A 4 2.98 -4.42 -7.35
N GLU A 5 2.12 -3.65 -8.02
CA GLU A 5 2.43 -2.97 -9.28
C GLU A 5 3.18 -1.64 -9.07
N LEU A 6 3.16 -1.06 -7.86
CA LEU A 6 3.86 0.21 -7.57
C LEU A 6 5.37 0.10 -7.81
N ARG A 7 5.99 -1.03 -7.45
CA ARG A 7 7.42 -1.27 -7.70
C ARG A 7 7.75 -1.36 -9.18
N LYS A 8 6.86 -2.01 -9.94
CA LYS A 8 6.98 -2.09 -11.40
C LYS A 8 6.86 -0.70 -11.99
N PHE A 9 5.83 0.06 -11.62
CA PHE A 9 5.62 1.42 -12.09
C PHE A 9 6.80 2.34 -11.76
N ARG A 10 7.39 2.17 -10.57
CA ARG A 10 8.61 2.87 -10.17
C ARG A 10 9.79 2.59 -11.11
N SER A 11 10.03 1.31 -11.40
CA SER A 11 11.06 0.90 -12.35
C SER A 11 10.80 1.44 -13.76
N GLU A 12 9.54 1.55 -14.18
CA GLU A 12 9.16 2.13 -15.47
C GLU A 12 9.46 3.63 -15.52
N ILE A 13 9.22 4.37 -14.42
CA ILE A 13 9.60 5.78 -14.29
C ILE A 13 11.13 5.93 -14.36
N ASP A 14 11.90 5.05 -13.69
CA ASP A 14 13.37 5.07 -13.75
C ASP A 14 13.89 4.84 -15.18
N LEU A 15 13.29 3.92 -15.92
CA LEU A 15 13.62 3.68 -17.33
C LEU A 15 13.30 4.90 -18.20
N ALA A 16 12.18 5.58 -17.94
CA ALA A 16 11.84 6.82 -18.62
C ALA A 16 12.83 7.94 -18.29
N GLU A 17 13.20 8.12 -17.02
CA GLU A 17 14.18 9.10 -16.57
C GLU A 17 15.55 8.87 -17.22
N ASN A 18 16.02 7.63 -17.25
CA ASN A 18 17.28 7.26 -17.91
C ASN A 18 17.25 7.54 -19.42
N PHE A 19 16.14 7.19 -20.09
CA PHE A 19 15.95 7.51 -21.50
C PHE A 19 15.97 9.02 -21.74
N PHE A 20 15.22 9.81 -20.99
CA PHE A 20 15.19 11.27 -21.17
C PHE A 20 16.54 11.93 -20.82
N THR A 21 17.30 11.35 -19.90
CA THR A 21 18.65 11.79 -19.58
C THR A 21 19.61 11.52 -20.75
N GLU A 22 19.58 10.33 -21.35
CA GLU A 22 20.36 10.02 -22.57
C GLU A 22 19.93 10.92 -23.74
N PHE A 23 18.62 11.13 -23.88
CA PHE A 23 18.01 12.00 -24.89
C PHE A 23 18.48 13.45 -24.75
N ALA A 24 18.55 13.97 -23.52
CA ALA A 24 19.12 15.29 -23.25
C ALA A 24 20.64 15.33 -23.49
N ALA A 25 21.38 14.28 -23.10
CA ALA A 25 22.83 14.21 -23.25
C ALA A 25 23.28 14.16 -24.72
N ARG A 26 22.42 13.68 -25.62
CA ARG A 26 22.69 13.55 -27.06
C ARG A 26 21.92 14.57 -27.91
N GLU A 27 21.59 15.74 -27.35
CA GLU A 27 20.89 16.82 -28.07
C GLU A 27 21.55 17.15 -29.42
N ASP A 28 22.88 17.26 -29.46
CA ASP A 28 23.64 17.55 -30.68
C ASP A 28 23.45 16.49 -31.78
N GLU A 29 23.34 15.21 -31.39
CA GLU A 29 23.10 14.12 -32.33
C GLU A 29 21.67 14.20 -32.90
N ILE A 30 20.70 14.53 -32.05
CA ILE A 30 19.30 14.68 -32.44
C ILE A 30 19.13 15.87 -33.39
N LEU A 31 19.82 16.99 -33.12
CA LEU A 31 19.83 18.17 -33.99
C LEU A 31 20.43 17.84 -35.37
N THR A 32 21.52 17.07 -35.39
CA THR A 32 22.28 16.79 -36.61
C THR A 32 21.62 15.73 -37.49
N PHE A 33 21.11 14.66 -36.89
CA PHE A 33 20.59 13.49 -37.63
C PHE A 33 19.07 13.33 -37.55
N GLY A 34 18.41 14.16 -36.74
CA GLY A 34 16.97 14.13 -36.52
C GLY A 34 16.50 13.03 -35.58
N MET A 35 15.26 13.18 -35.11
CA MET A 35 14.55 12.26 -34.20
C MET A 35 14.45 10.81 -34.71
N ARG A 36 14.66 10.56 -36.01
CA ARG A 36 14.62 9.21 -36.59
C ARG A 36 15.74 8.30 -36.06
N LYS A 37 16.90 8.86 -35.71
CA LYS A 37 18.00 8.08 -35.12
C LYS A 37 17.66 7.58 -33.72
N VAL A 38 16.91 8.36 -32.94
CA VAL A 38 16.50 8.04 -31.57
C VAL A 38 15.64 6.78 -31.53
N ALA A 39 14.82 6.55 -32.55
CA ALA A 39 14.00 5.34 -32.67
C ALA A 39 14.82 4.03 -32.74
N LYS A 40 16.14 4.10 -32.98
CA LYS A 40 17.04 2.95 -33.01
C LYS A 40 17.85 2.78 -31.73
N TRP A 41 17.72 3.69 -30.77
CA TRP A 41 18.44 3.58 -29.51
C TRP A 41 17.87 2.46 -28.66
N GLU A 42 18.74 1.69 -28.02
CA GLU A 42 18.33 0.59 -27.14
C GLU A 42 17.46 1.09 -25.98
N SER A 43 17.78 2.26 -25.42
CA SER A 43 16.99 2.91 -24.37
C SER A 43 15.59 3.27 -24.83
N TYR A 44 15.43 3.81 -26.05
CA TYR A 44 14.11 4.09 -26.60
C TYR A 44 13.32 2.79 -26.81
N ILE A 45 13.95 1.75 -27.37
CA ILE A 45 13.29 0.47 -27.62
C ILE A 45 12.77 -0.11 -26.30
N ALA A 46 13.60 -0.12 -25.25
CA ALA A 46 13.24 -0.61 -23.92
C ALA A 46 12.12 0.22 -23.26
N THR A 47 12.12 1.54 -23.43
CA THR A 47 11.17 2.43 -22.74
C THR A 47 9.89 2.70 -23.57
N SER A 48 9.89 2.45 -24.88
CA SER A 48 8.81 2.88 -25.80
C SER A 48 7.41 2.37 -25.42
N GLU A 49 7.29 1.14 -24.92
CA GLU A 49 6.01 0.59 -24.45
C GLU A 49 5.54 1.28 -23.17
N HIS A 50 6.47 1.56 -22.26
CA HIS A 50 6.20 2.28 -21.02
C HIS A 50 5.80 3.73 -21.27
N LEU A 51 6.42 4.42 -22.23
CA LEU A 51 6.03 5.79 -22.61
C LEU A 51 4.59 5.83 -23.17
N LYS A 52 4.20 4.82 -23.95
CA LYS A 52 2.82 4.72 -24.49
C LYS A 52 1.78 4.45 -23.40
N ALA A 53 2.12 3.62 -22.43
CA ALA A 53 1.23 3.28 -21.32
C ALA A 53 1.27 4.30 -20.17
N PHE A 54 2.15 5.31 -20.24
CA PHE A 54 2.45 6.22 -19.14
C PHE A 54 1.22 6.96 -18.64
N GLU A 55 0.41 7.52 -19.54
CA GLU A 55 -0.83 8.24 -19.19
C GLU A 55 -1.82 7.34 -18.45
N THR A 56 -2.05 6.12 -18.95
CA THR A 56 -2.90 5.13 -18.30
C THR A 56 -2.37 4.77 -16.91
N LYS A 57 -1.06 4.51 -16.79
CA LYS A 57 -0.44 4.14 -15.51
C LYS A 57 -0.50 5.26 -14.48
N ILE A 58 -0.37 6.52 -14.90
CA ILE A 58 -0.56 7.67 -14.03
C ILE A 58 -1.98 7.74 -13.49
N HIS A 59 -2.98 7.56 -14.36
CA HIS A 59 -4.37 7.55 -13.91
C HIS A 59 -4.66 6.40 -12.94
N GLU A 60 -4.20 5.19 -13.25
CA GLU A 60 -4.33 4.05 -12.33
C GLU A 60 -3.64 4.32 -10.97
N PHE A 61 -2.51 5.04 -10.97
CA PHE A 61 -1.80 5.43 -9.76
C PHE A 61 -2.56 6.52 -8.96
N GLU A 62 -3.14 7.52 -9.64
CA GLU A 62 -4.00 8.52 -9.01
C GLU A 62 -5.25 7.91 -8.37
N GLU A 63 -5.88 6.95 -9.05
CA GLU A 63 -7.02 6.19 -8.52
C GLU A 63 -6.64 5.36 -7.31
N PHE A 64 -5.47 4.70 -7.35
CA PHE A 64 -4.92 3.97 -6.20
C PHE A 64 -4.65 4.90 -5.01
N LEU A 65 -4.11 6.10 -5.25
CA LEU A 65 -3.76 7.04 -4.19
C LEU A 65 -4.94 7.70 -3.50
N ARG A 66 -6.01 7.98 -4.26
CA ARG A 66 -7.19 8.71 -3.78
C ARG A 66 -7.74 8.15 -2.46
N PRO A 67 -7.95 6.83 -2.28
CA PRO A 67 -8.39 6.27 -1.00
C PRO A 67 -7.27 6.13 0.03
N VAL A 68 -5.99 6.07 -0.36
CA VAL A 68 -4.85 5.72 0.52
C VAL A 68 -4.34 6.92 1.31
N ASP A 69 -4.05 8.04 0.64
CA ASP A 69 -3.49 9.23 1.28
C ASP A 69 -3.89 10.49 0.49
N LYS A 70 -4.85 11.24 1.03
CA LYS A 70 -5.39 12.45 0.39
C LYS A 70 -4.31 13.53 0.20
N LEU A 71 -3.41 13.69 1.17
CA LEU A 71 -2.36 14.71 1.10
C LEU A 71 -1.33 14.35 0.02
N LEU A 72 -0.98 13.07 -0.08
CA LEU A 72 -0.06 12.59 -1.13
C LEU A 72 -0.70 12.69 -2.51
N TYR A 73 -1.98 12.32 -2.64
CA TYR A 73 -2.76 12.50 -3.87
C TYR A 73 -2.74 13.97 -4.35
N GLU A 74 -3.00 14.94 -3.46
CA GLU A 74 -2.96 16.36 -3.82
C GLU A 74 -1.56 16.81 -4.27
N ARG A 75 -0.49 16.29 -3.66
CA ARG A 75 0.89 16.58 -4.08
C ARG A 75 1.21 16.00 -5.45
N VAL A 76 0.79 14.77 -5.73
CA VAL A 76 0.97 14.12 -7.04
C VAL A 76 0.20 14.91 -8.10
N ARG A 77 -1.07 15.23 -7.85
CA ARG A 77 -1.89 15.99 -8.79
C ARG A 77 -1.32 17.38 -9.08
N LYS A 78 -0.84 18.07 -8.03
CA LYS A 78 -0.15 19.35 -8.19
C LYS A 78 1.12 19.22 -9.04
N LEU A 79 1.94 18.20 -8.78
CA LEU A 79 3.14 17.95 -9.58
C LEU A 79 2.77 17.73 -11.05
N LEU A 80 1.81 16.85 -11.35
CA LEU A 80 1.39 16.53 -12.71
C LEU A 80 0.89 17.77 -13.47
N ASN A 81 0.06 18.60 -12.82
CA ASN A 81 -0.49 19.82 -13.42
C ASN A 81 0.56 20.94 -13.57
N ASP A 82 1.43 21.16 -12.59
CA ASP A 82 2.42 22.26 -12.63
C ASP A 82 3.55 21.99 -13.65
N SER A 83 3.79 20.73 -13.96
CA SER A 83 4.90 20.30 -14.81
C SER A 83 4.50 19.78 -16.18
N ASN A 84 3.20 19.59 -16.45
CA ASN A 84 2.69 18.99 -17.69
C ASN A 84 3.46 17.73 -18.10
N ILE A 85 3.82 16.87 -17.12
CA ILE A 85 4.63 15.66 -17.37
C ILE A 85 3.95 14.79 -18.42
N VAL A 86 2.65 14.54 -18.27
CA VAL A 86 1.88 13.65 -19.14
C VAL A 86 1.91 14.16 -20.57
N GLU A 87 1.53 15.42 -20.79
CA GLU A 87 1.55 16.04 -22.12
C GLU A 87 2.95 16.05 -22.74
N SER A 88 3.98 16.33 -21.94
CA SER A 88 5.37 16.36 -22.41
C SER A 88 5.85 14.98 -22.86
N ILE A 89 5.56 13.93 -22.08
CA ILE A 89 5.95 12.56 -22.40
C ILE A 89 5.21 12.07 -23.63
N THR A 90 3.89 12.24 -23.66
CA THR A 90 3.06 11.83 -24.80
C THR A 90 3.45 12.61 -26.06
N GLY A 91 3.74 13.91 -25.93
CA GLY A 91 4.22 14.73 -27.04
C GLY A 91 5.54 14.24 -27.62
N ILE A 92 6.52 13.89 -26.77
CA ILE A 92 7.80 13.33 -27.22
C ILE A 92 7.59 11.93 -27.84
N GLU A 93 6.77 11.07 -27.23
CA GLU A 93 6.47 9.74 -27.76
C GLU A 93 5.87 9.83 -29.17
N VAL A 94 4.85 10.67 -29.34
CA VAL A 94 4.17 10.89 -30.62
C VAL A 94 5.14 11.46 -31.64
N ALA A 95 5.98 12.43 -31.26
CA ALA A 95 6.99 13.00 -32.14
C ALA A 95 8.01 11.93 -32.62
N LEU A 96 8.46 11.06 -31.73
CA LEU A 96 9.36 9.94 -32.05
C LEU A 96 8.68 8.92 -32.96
N ARG A 97 7.42 8.59 -32.71
CA ARG A 97 6.62 7.67 -33.53
C ARG A 97 6.33 8.23 -34.93
N ILE A 98 6.04 9.52 -35.03
CA ILE A 98 5.91 10.19 -36.33
C ILE A 98 7.26 10.17 -37.07
N ALA A 99 8.37 10.44 -36.37
CA ALA A 99 9.70 10.42 -36.97
C ALA A 99 10.13 9.02 -37.43
N SER A 100 9.73 7.96 -36.71
CA SER A 100 9.98 6.57 -37.09
C SER A 100 9.15 6.15 -38.31
N ASN A 101 7.89 6.58 -38.38
CA ASN A 101 6.94 6.16 -39.41
C ASN A 101 6.94 7.03 -40.68
N LYS A 102 7.56 8.22 -40.65
CA LYS A 102 7.77 9.01 -41.87
C LYS A 102 8.52 8.15 -42.89
N GLN A 103 7.88 7.88 -44.03
CA GLN A 103 8.45 7.12 -45.13
C GLN A 103 9.80 7.71 -45.55
N LYS A 104 10.73 6.85 -45.97
CA LYS A 104 11.99 7.29 -46.57
C LYS A 104 11.61 8.05 -47.85
N LEU A 105 11.75 9.37 -47.85
CA LEU A 105 11.89 10.11 -49.09
C LEU A 105 13.06 9.45 -49.83
N SER A 106 12.78 8.86 -50.99
CA SER A 106 13.77 8.25 -51.87
C SER A 106 14.62 9.35 -52.47
N VAL A 107 15.53 9.90 -51.66
CA VAL A 107 16.53 10.85 -52.13
C VAL A 107 17.59 10.03 -52.87
N PRO A 108 17.84 10.31 -54.16
CA PRO A 108 18.87 9.60 -54.92
C PRO A 108 20.22 9.72 -54.21
N SER A 109 20.93 8.59 -54.11
CA SER A 109 22.21 8.43 -53.39
C SER A 109 23.32 9.38 -53.84
N GLU A 110 23.21 9.90 -55.06
CA GLU A 110 24.17 10.82 -55.67
C GLU A 110 24.12 12.24 -55.08
N VAL A 111 22.98 12.63 -54.47
CA VAL A 111 22.81 13.95 -53.83
C VAL A 111 23.31 13.92 -52.38
N LEU A 112 23.31 12.74 -51.74
CA LEU A 112 23.70 12.56 -50.33
C LEU A 112 25.22 12.68 -50.10
N SER A 113 26.03 12.18 -51.03
CA SER A 113 27.51 12.24 -50.94
C SER A 113 28.06 13.66 -51.07
N GLY A 114 27.41 14.52 -51.86
CA GLY A 114 27.78 15.95 -51.99
C GLY A 114 27.37 16.79 -50.78
N LEU A 115 26.24 16.49 -50.14
CA LEU A 115 25.75 17.19 -48.94
C LEU A 115 26.52 16.80 -47.67
N LEU A 116 26.98 15.55 -47.56
CA LEU A 116 27.74 15.05 -46.39
C LEU A 116 29.06 15.82 -46.18
N LEU A 117 29.71 16.27 -47.25
CA LEU A 117 30.97 17.04 -47.17
C LEU A 117 30.75 18.50 -46.74
N GLN A 118 29.51 19.03 -46.79
CA GLN A 118 29.17 20.39 -46.38
C GLN A 118 28.52 20.48 -44.98
N LEU A 119 28.19 19.34 -44.36
CA LEU A 119 27.62 19.27 -43.02
C LEU A 119 28.40 19.99 -41.90
N PRO A 120 29.75 20.00 -41.83
CA PRO A 120 30.44 20.70 -40.74
C PRO A 120 30.18 22.21 -40.74
N TYR A 121 29.85 22.80 -41.90
CA TYR A 121 29.53 24.22 -42.02
C TYR A 121 28.06 24.53 -41.70
N LEU A 122 27.13 23.63 -42.01
CA LEU A 122 25.71 23.78 -41.66
C LEU A 122 25.43 23.51 -40.17
N ALA A 123 26.22 22.63 -39.52
CA ALA A 123 26.09 22.36 -38.08
C ALA A 123 26.24 23.63 -37.22
N ASN A 124 27.06 24.61 -37.64
CA ASN A 124 27.20 25.89 -36.95
C ASN A 124 26.00 26.84 -37.12
N LEU A 125 25.22 26.69 -38.20
CA LEU A 125 23.97 27.43 -38.42
C LEU A 125 22.80 26.84 -37.62
N PHE A 126 22.75 25.51 -37.47
CA PHE A 126 21.75 24.82 -36.66
C PHE A 126 22.03 24.86 -35.14
N ARG A 127 23.29 25.08 -34.73
CA ARG A 127 23.72 25.29 -33.33
C ARG A 127 22.98 26.39 -32.57
N ARG A 128 22.27 27.29 -33.26
CA ARG A 128 21.49 28.38 -32.62
C ARG A 128 20.05 28.01 -32.28
N ARG A 129 19.50 26.90 -32.79
CA ARG A 129 18.19 26.39 -32.39
C ARG A 129 18.38 25.25 -31.41
N LYS A 130 18.40 25.54 -30.11
CA LYS A 130 18.22 24.51 -29.09
C LYS A 130 16.86 23.85 -29.30
N LEU A 131 16.84 22.52 -29.46
CA LEU A 131 15.58 21.76 -29.55
C LEU A 131 14.82 21.83 -28.21
N PHE A 132 15.55 22.09 -27.12
CA PHE A 132 15.05 22.20 -25.75
C PHE A 132 15.17 23.63 -25.19
N SER A 133 14.87 24.67 -25.99
CA SER A 133 14.62 25.99 -25.41
C SER A 133 13.40 25.93 -24.49
N GLU A 134 13.35 26.81 -23.47
CA GLU A 134 12.26 26.88 -22.47
C GLU A 134 10.86 26.99 -23.09
N GLU A 135 10.76 27.40 -24.35
CA GLU A 135 9.51 27.64 -25.07
C GLU A 135 8.85 26.39 -25.68
N VAL A 136 9.57 25.27 -25.87
CA VAL A 136 9.03 24.14 -26.67
C VAL A 136 8.86 22.85 -25.85
N ILE A 137 9.89 22.37 -25.14
CA ILE A 137 9.78 21.26 -24.18
C ILE A 137 10.96 21.38 -23.19
N PRO A 138 10.74 21.78 -21.92
CA PRO A 138 11.81 21.87 -20.94
C PRO A 138 12.19 20.46 -20.45
N ILE A 139 13.02 19.75 -21.23
CA ILE A 139 13.47 18.37 -20.94
C ILE A 139 14.07 18.25 -19.53
N GLN A 140 14.77 19.30 -19.08
CA GLN A 140 15.34 19.39 -17.73
C GLN A 140 14.25 19.41 -16.66
N LYS A 141 13.18 20.19 -16.86
CA LYS A 141 12.00 20.22 -15.98
C LYS A 141 11.30 18.86 -15.99
N LEU A 142 11.21 18.20 -17.15
CA LEU A 142 10.63 16.87 -17.27
C LEU A 142 11.41 15.83 -16.45
N ILE A 143 12.73 15.75 -16.61
CA ILE A 143 13.62 14.84 -15.86
C ILE A 143 13.46 15.08 -14.35
N VAL A 144 13.55 16.34 -13.90
CA VAL A 144 13.37 16.69 -12.48
C VAL A 144 11.99 16.30 -11.97
N SER A 145 10.95 16.46 -12.80
CA SER A 145 9.57 16.14 -12.41
C SER A 145 9.34 14.63 -12.36
N LEU A 146 9.99 13.84 -13.23
CA LEU A 146 10.00 12.37 -13.14
C LEU A 146 10.70 11.88 -11.88
N GLY A 147 11.87 12.43 -11.53
CA GLY A 147 12.53 12.09 -10.27
C GLY A 147 11.68 12.44 -9.03
N ARG A 148 10.95 13.55 -9.06
CA ARG A 148 9.98 13.90 -8.01
C ARG A 148 8.79 12.94 -7.96
N LEU A 149 8.25 12.56 -9.11
CA LEU A 149 7.16 11.59 -9.20
C LEU A 149 7.59 10.23 -8.65
N ASN A 150 8.77 9.75 -9.04
CA ASN A 150 9.37 8.51 -8.54
C ASN A 150 9.43 8.50 -6.99
N ASN A 151 9.92 9.60 -6.41
CA ASN A 151 9.94 9.76 -4.96
C ASN A 151 8.53 9.73 -4.34
N LEU A 152 7.53 10.36 -4.97
CA LEU A 152 6.14 10.33 -4.48
C LEU A 152 5.53 8.92 -4.58
N VAL A 153 5.84 8.15 -5.63
CA VAL A 153 5.46 6.74 -5.75
C VAL A 153 6.10 5.92 -4.62
N ALA A 154 7.38 6.11 -4.33
CA ALA A 154 8.04 5.43 -3.21
C ALA A 154 7.43 5.80 -1.84
N MET A 155 7.07 7.07 -1.65
CA MET A 155 6.35 7.52 -0.45
C MET A 155 4.98 6.85 -0.35
N SER A 156 4.27 6.67 -1.45
CA SER A 156 2.98 5.99 -1.47
C SER A 156 3.05 4.53 -1.05
N GLU A 157 4.11 3.81 -1.45
CA GLU A 157 4.35 2.42 -1.03
C GLU A 157 4.50 2.35 0.49
N SER A 158 5.28 3.28 1.05
CA SER A 158 5.51 3.40 2.49
C SER A 158 4.24 3.80 3.25
N SER A 159 3.45 4.74 2.71
CA SER A 159 2.17 5.15 3.31
C SER A 159 1.15 4.01 3.29
N TYR A 160 1.08 3.26 2.19
CA TYR A 160 0.22 2.08 2.08
C TYR A 160 0.60 1.01 3.11
N ILE A 161 1.88 0.66 3.22
CA ILE A 161 2.35 -0.30 4.24
C ILE A 161 2.02 0.19 5.65
N LYS A 162 2.28 1.46 5.96
CA LYS A 162 1.99 2.04 7.28
C LYS A 162 0.50 2.05 7.61
N ARG A 163 -0.33 2.26 6.59
CA ARG A 163 -1.79 2.21 6.74
C ARG A 163 -2.24 0.78 6.90
N TRP A 164 -1.75 -0.16 6.10
CA TRP A 164 -2.04 -1.58 6.25
C TRP A 164 -1.54 -2.13 7.59
N SER A 165 -0.41 -1.66 8.11
CA SER A 165 0.09 -2.05 9.44
C SER A 165 -0.64 -1.36 10.60
N ARG A 166 -1.43 -0.32 10.31
CA ARG A 166 -2.36 0.31 11.25
C ARG A 166 -3.74 -0.36 11.15
N ASP A 167 -4.20 -0.66 9.94
CA ASP A 167 -5.42 -1.41 9.63
C ASP A 167 -5.26 -2.93 9.88
N SER A 168 -4.04 -3.40 10.14
CA SER A 168 -3.78 -4.71 10.75
C SER A 168 -4.17 -4.76 12.23
N ASP A 169 -4.99 -3.80 12.68
CA ASP A 169 -6.08 -3.99 13.64
C ASP A 169 -7.08 -5.09 13.15
N VAL A 170 -6.56 -6.29 12.86
CA VAL A 170 -7.27 -7.57 12.63
C VAL A 170 -8.10 -7.97 13.87
N PHE A 171 -8.05 -7.17 14.93
CA PHE A 171 -8.76 -7.30 16.19
C PHE A 171 -9.83 -6.22 16.41
N LYS A 172 -10.58 -5.78 15.40
CA LYS A 172 -11.86 -5.13 15.68
C LYS A 172 -12.95 -6.22 15.74
N PRO A 173 -13.41 -6.63 16.93
CA PRO A 173 -14.46 -7.64 17.00
C PRO A 173 -15.76 -6.96 16.61
N SER A 174 -16.43 -7.46 15.56
CA SER A 174 -17.71 -6.91 15.14
C SER A 174 -18.78 -7.37 16.14
N ASN A 175 -19.58 -6.45 16.69
CA ASN A 175 -20.61 -6.67 17.73
C ASN A 175 -20.11 -6.83 19.17
N LEU A 176 -19.20 -5.96 19.63
CA LEU A 176 -18.99 -5.80 21.07
C LEU A 176 -20.01 -4.86 21.69
N ASP A 177 -20.60 -5.30 22.79
CA ASP A 177 -21.30 -4.42 23.71
C ASP A 177 -20.26 -3.65 24.54
N GLU A 178 -20.09 -2.38 24.18
CA GLU A 178 -19.12 -1.48 24.79
C GLU A 178 -19.37 -1.28 26.29
N GLU A 179 -20.65 -1.19 26.68
CA GLU A 179 -21.06 -1.00 28.07
C GLU A 179 -20.65 -2.19 28.93
N LYS A 180 -20.78 -3.41 28.37
CA LYS A 180 -20.43 -4.65 29.07
C LYS A 180 -18.93 -4.75 29.40
N ILE A 181 -18.06 -4.32 28.48
CA ILE A 181 -16.61 -4.34 28.71
C ILE A 181 -16.23 -3.28 29.75
N ILE A 182 -16.84 -2.09 29.66
CA ILE A 182 -16.61 -1.02 30.64
C ILE A 182 -17.03 -1.48 32.04
N ILE A 183 -18.17 -2.17 32.19
CA ILE A 183 -18.64 -2.72 33.46
C ILE A 183 -17.62 -3.71 34.05
N PHE A 184 -17.05 -4.61 33.24
CA PHE A 184 -16.02 -5.54 33.73
C PHE A 184 -14.76 -4.82 34.21
N ILE A 185 -14.33 -3.76 33.49
CA ILE A 185 -13.18 -2.95 33.88
C ILE A 185 -13.45 -2.18 35.17
N GLU A 186 -14.63 -1.56 35.31
CA GLU A 186 -15.01 -0.82 36.51
C GLU A 186 -15.13 -1.74 37.75
N THR A 187 -15.68 -2.93 37.57
CA THR A 187 -15.77 -3.93 38.65
C THR A 187 -14.37 -4.37 39.09
N ALA A 188 -13.46 -4.60 38.14
CA ALA A 188 -12.07 -4.94 38.46
C ALA A 188 -11.33 -3.80 39.19
N ILE A 189 -11.59 -2.54 38.83
CA ILE A 189 -11.02 -1.37 39.54
C ILE A 189 -11.51 -1.36 41.00
N SER A 190 -12.83 -1.47 41.23
CA SER A 190 -13.40 -1.49 42.59
C SER A 190 -12.83 -2.63 43.43
N GLU A 191 -12.68 -3.83 42.87
CA GLU A 191 -12.11 -4.97 43.60
C GLU A 191 -10.63 -4.78 43.95
N ILE A 192 -9.85 -4.10 43.11
CA ILE A 192 -8.44 -3.76 43.40
C ILE A 192 -8.35 -2.69 44.50
N GLU A 193 -9.23 -1.70 44.48
CA GLU A 193 -9.29 -0.65 45.50
C GLU A 193 -9.66 -1.24 46.87
N ASP A 194 -10.76 -2.00 46.93
CA ASP A 194 -11.40 -2.40 48.19
C ASP A 194 -10.80 -3.66 48.82
N ASN A 195 -10.36 -4.64 48.01
CA ASN A 195 -10.10 -6.00 48.51
C ASN A 195 -8.68 -6.53 48.26
N SER A 196 -7.83 -5.79 47.55
CA SER A 196 -6.49 -6.29 47.23
C SER A 196 -5.46 -6.01 48.33
N PRO A 197 -4.63 -7.01 48.73
CA PRO A 197 -3.52 -6.82 49.67
C PRO A 197 -2.28 -6.13 49.06
N LEU A 198 -2.40 -5.62 47.83
CA LEU A 198 -1.33 -4.93 47.10
C LEU A 198 -0.81 -3.69 47.82
N SER A 199 0.47 -3.38 47.55
CA SER A 199 1.06 -2.10 47.93
C SER A 199 0.31 -0.93 47.27
N ALA A 200 0.31 0.24 47.90
CA ALA A 200 -0.35 1.42 47.35
C ALA A 200 0.18 1.82 45.95
N GLU A 201 1.45 1.53 45.68
CA GLU A 201 2.10 1.82 44.41
C GLU A 201 1.65 0.84 43.31
N ASP A 202 1.58 -0.46 43.62
CA ASP A 202 1.09 -1.48 42.68
C ASP A 202 -0.40 -1.30 42.37
N LYS A 203 -1.22 -0.96 43.39
CA LYS A 203 -2.64 -0.62 43.20
C LYS A 203 -2.78 0.53 42.21
N LYS A 204 -2.02 1.61 42.41
CA LYS A 204 -2.05 2.79 41.55
C LYS A 204 -1.66 2.44 40.10
N GLN A 205 -0.62 1.63 39.92
CA GLN A 205 -0.15 1.23 38.60
C GLN A 205 -1.16 0.35 37.85
N LEU A 206 -1.77 -0.63 38.53
CA LEU A 206 -2.83 -1.49 38.00
C LEU A 206 -4.06 -0.68 37.58
N ILE A 207 -4.52 0.19 38.46
CA ILE A 207 -5.66 1.08 38.21
C ILE A 207 -5.36 2.00 37.02
N GLU A 208 -4.13 2.51 36.88
CA GLU A 208 -3.73 3.31 35.73
C GLU A 208 -3.79 2.52 34.41
N TYR A 209 -3.37 1.24 34.39
CA TYR A 209 -3.52 0.40 33.21
C TYR A 209 -4.98 0.15 32.84
N LEU A 210 -5.84 -0.12 33.82
CA LEU A 210 -7.28 -0.32 33.60
C LEU A 210 -7.98 0.96 33.14
N TYR A 211 -7.62 2.13 33.69
CA TYR A 211 -8.13 3.41 33.21
C TYR A 211 -7.65 3.73 31.79
N LYS A 212 -6.38 3.44 31.45
CA LYS A 212 -5.89 3.58 30.08
C LYS A 212 -6.68 2.72 29.11
N ALA A 213 -6.99 1.48 29.48
CA ALA A 213 -7.83 0.61 28.67
C ALA A 213 -9.24 1.20 28.50
N LYS A 214 -9.87 1.67 29.58
CA LYS A 214 -11.20 2.32 29.55
C LYS A 214 -11.24 3.58 28.68
N ILE A 215 -10.26 4.46 28.80
CA ILE A 215 -10.18 5.71 28.01
C ILE A 215 -9.96 5.40 26.53
N GLU A 216 -9.05 4.47 26.21
CA GLU A 216 -8.80 4.09 24.81
C GLU A 216 -10.04 3.43 24.19
N PHE A 217 -10.78 2.64 24.98
CA PHE A 217 -12.02 1.98 24.57
C PHE A 217 -13.15 2.99 24.25
N ALA A 218 -13.27 4.07 25.03
CA ALA A 218 -14.25 5.14 24.81
C ALA A 218 -13.84 6.17 23.73
N SER A 219 -12.68 6.01 23.09
CA SER A 219 -12.22 6.93 22.06
C SER A 219 -12.96 6.73 20.74
N GLU A 220 -13.06 7.78 19.89
CA GLU A 220 -13.69 7.68 18.56
C GLU A 220 -13.00 6.63 17.65
N ARG A 221 -11.76 6.21 17.97
CA ARG A 221 -10.97 5.21 17.24
C ARG A 221 -10.14 4.36 18.21
N PRO A 222 -10.75 3.34 18.85
CA PRO A 222 -10.08 2.53 19.86
C PRO A 222 -8.95 1.69 19.25
N SER A 223 -7.77 1.71 19.88
CA SER A 223 -6.68 0.80 19.53
C SER A 223 -6.78 -0.51 20.32
N TRP A 224 -7.30 -1.55 19.68
CA TRP A 224 -7.55 -2.86 20.30
C TRP A 224 -6.30 -3.52 20.88
N ASN A 225 -5.15 -3.36 20.21
CA ASN A 225 -3.87 -3.86 20.72
C ASN A 225 -3.47 -3.22 22.06
N LYS A 226 -3.74 -1.91 22.24
CA LYS A 226 -3.47 -1.24 23.52
C LYS A 226 -4.45 -1.68 24.60
N ILE A 227 -5.72 -1.85 24.24
CA ILE A 227 -6.78 -2.27 25.16
C ILE A 227 -6.50 -3.69 25.66
N VAL A 228 -6.31 -4.65 24.75
CA VAL A 228 -5.98 -6.04 25.10
C VAL A 228 -4.63 -6.11 25.81
N GLY A 229 -3.62 -5.38 25.35
CA GLY A 229 -2.31 -5.33 26.00
C GLY A 229 -2.39 -4.84 27.45
N ALA A 230 -3.12 -3.76 27.71
CA ALA A 230 -3.33 -3.25 29.07
C ALA A 230 -4.10 -4.23 29.96
N LEU A 231 -5.14 -4.89 29.43
CA LEU A 231 -5.91 -5.91 30.15
C LEU A 231 -5.06 -7.16 30.45
N VAL A 232 -4.23 -7.62 29.51
CA VAL A 232 -3.34 -8.79 29.71
C VAL A 232 -2.27 -8.48 30.75
N ILE A 233 -1.69 -7.27 30.74
CA ILE A 233 -0.75 -6.83 31.78
C ILE A 233 -1.46 -6.81 33.14
N ALA A 234 -2.67 -6.24 33.20
CA ALA A 234 -3.46 -6.20 34.43
C ALA A 234 -3.79 -7.62 34.94
N ALA A 235 -4.18 -8.54 34.05
CA ALA A 235 -4.45 -9.94 34.36
C ALA A 235 -3.20 -10.67 34.87
N ALA A 236 -2.04 -10.44 34.26
CA ALA A 236 -0.79 -11.07 34.68
C ALA A 236 -0.41 -10.66 36.11
N ILE A 237 -0.55 -9.36 36.42
CA ILE A 237 -0.25 -8.85 37.76
C ILE A 237 -1.27 -9.36 38.79
N THR A 238 -2.58 -9.34 38.47
CA THR A 238 -3.63 -9.82 39.39
C THR A 238 -3.62 -11.34 39.58
N SER A 239 -3.19 -12.12 38.58
CA SER A 239 -3.06 -13.58 38.69
C SER A 239 -1.96 -14.02 39.67
N GLY A 240 -0.96 -13.16 39.90
CA GLY A 240 0.11 -13.41 40.85
C GLY A 240 -0.28 -13.21 42.32
N ILE A 241 -1.51 -12.77 42.60
CA ILE A 241 -1.97 -12.34 43.92
C ILE A 241 -3.14 -13.23 44.35
N SER A 242 -2.95 -14.01 45.41
CA SER A 242 -3.89 -15.05 45.86
C SER A 242 -5.28 -14.52 46.23
N ASP A 243 -5.37 -13.28 46.73
CA ASP A 243 -6.58 -12.73 47.33
C ASP A 243 -7.35 -11.77 46.39
N SER A 244 -6.88 -11.57 45.14
CA SER A 244 -7.56 -10.74 44.13
C SER A 244 -8.23 -11.56 43.04
N SER A 245 -8.78 -12.73 43.39
CA SER A 245 -9.42 -13.65 42.44
C SER A 245 -10.58 -13.01 41.68
N GLY A 246 -11.36 -12.14 42.32
CA GLY A 246 -12.45 -11.39 41.67
C GLY A 246 -11.95 -10.48 40.54
N ALA A 247 -10.91 -9.67 40.82
CA ALA A 247 -10.38 -8.71 39.86
C ALA A 247 -9.79 -9.41 38.63
N TYR A 248 -9.07 -10.52 38.87
CA TYR A 248 -8.58 -11.37 37.81
C TYR A 248 -9.72 -11.97 36.97
N GLU A 249 -10.77 -12.51 37.60
CA GLU A 249 -11.92 -13.08 36.89
C GLU A 249 -12.62 -12.04 36.00
N ASN A 250 -12.78 -10.81 36.47
CA ASN A 250 -13.42 -9.75 35.71
C ASN A 250 -12.57 -9.29 34.52
N ILE A 251 -11.25 -9.19 34.70
CA ILE A 251 -10.32 -8.89 33.61
C ILE A 251 -10.30 -10.05 32.58
N ASP A 252 -10.25 -11.30 33.05
CA ASP A 252 -10.30 -12.49 32.20
C ASP A 252 -11.62 -12.62 31.44
N LYS A 253 -12.77 -12.31 32.07
CA LYS A 253 -14.08 -12.23 31.41
C LYS A 253 -14.09 -11.16 30.31
N ALA A 254 -13.48 -9.99 30.56
CA ALA A 254 -13.35 -8.94 29.55
C ALA A 254 -12.49 -9.40 28.36
N ILE A 255 -11.33 -10.02 28.63
CA ILE A 255 -10.44 -10.56 27.59
C ILE A 255 -11.15 -11.66 26.80
N LYS A 256 -11.80 -12.62 27.46
CA LYS A 256 -12.54 -13.72 26.81
C LYS A 256 -13.72 -13.21 26.00
N TYR A 257 -14.41 -12.16 26.43
CA TYR A 257 -15.50 -11.57 25.67
C TYR A 257 -14.99 -10.88 24.40
N ILE A 258 -13.88 -10.14 24.49
CA ILE A 258 -13.20 -9.50 23.34
C ILE A 258 -12.68 -10.56 22.35
N LEU A 259 -12.04 -11.62 22.83
CA LEU A 259 -11.45 -12.66 21.99
C LEU A 259 -12.47 -13.67 21.47
N GLY A 260 -13.48 -14.03 22.27
CA GLY A 260 -14.52 -15.00 21.92
C GLY A 260 -15.42 -14.51 20.80
N THR A 261 -15.79 -13.23 20.81
CA THR A 261 -16.51 -12.58 19.70
C THR A 261 -15.63 -12.40 18.45
N SER A 262 -14.30 -12.30 18.62
CA SER A 262 -13.36 -12.23 17.50
C SER A 262 -13.21 -13.58 16.77
N ILE A 263 -13.23 -14.71 17.48
CA ILE A 263 -12.97 -16.05 16.91
C ILE A 263 -14.18 -16.60 16.13
N GLU A 264 -15.42 -16.31 16.56
CA GLU A 264 -16.63 -16.82 15.89
C GLU A 264 -16.82 -16.30 14.46
N GLN A 265 -16.19 -15.18 14.07
CA GLN A 265 -16.29 -14.62 12.72
C GLN A 265 -15.18 -15.06 11.75
N TYR A 266 -14.05 -15.58 12.22
CA TYR A 266 -12.98 -16.06 11.35
C TYR A 266 -13.14 -17.52 10.88
N MET A 267 -14.23 -18.19 11.28
CA MET A 267 -14.69 -19.41 10.60
C MET A 267 -15.64 -19.03 9.47
N PRO A 268 -15.26 -19.19 8.18
CA PRO A 268 -16.24 -19.11 7.11
C PRO A 268 -17.35 -20.12 7.39
N ALA A 269 -18.61 -19.67 7.31
CA ALA A 269 -19.80 -20.48 7.58
C ALA A 269 -19.87 -21.79 6.75
N GLU A 270 -19.03 -21.91 5.73
CA GLU A 270 -18.88 -23.08 4.84
C GLU A 270 -18.00 -24.21 5.39
N ARG A 271 -17.33 -24.04 6.54
CA ARG A 271 -16.62 -25.12 7.25
C ARG A 271 -17.17 -25.35 8.65
N LYS A 272 -18.50 -25.45 8.77
CA LYS A 272 -19.05 -26.38 9.75
C LYS A 272 -18.73 -27.79 9.24
N LEU A 273 -17.56 -28.32 9.61
CA LEU A 273 -17.32 -29.75 9.53
C LEU A 273 -18.55 -30.44 10.12
N PRO A 274 -19.18 -31.41 9.43
CA PRO A 274 -20.27 -32.15 10.02
C PRO A 274 -19.75 -32.69 11.35
N LEU A 275 -20.40 -32.30 12.44
CA LEU A 275 -20.17 -32.89 13.75
C LEU A 275 -20.14 -34.40 13.50
N LEU A 276 -18.99 -35.03 13.77
CA LEU A 276 -18.89 -36.48 13.77
C LEU A 276 -20.10 -36.96 14.56
N LYS A 277 -21.02 -37.67 13.87
CA LYS A 277 -22.19 -38.28 14.51
C LYS A 277 -21.67 -38.92 15.78
N GLU A 278 -22.27 -38.53 16.91
CA GLU A 278 -21.98 -39.15 18.20
C GLU A 278 -21.90 -40.67 17.99
N PRO A 279 -20.89 -41.35 18.55
CA PRO A 279 -20.83 -42.79 18.45
C PRO A 279 -22.17 -43.32 18.94
N ARG A 280 -22.88 -44.03 18.05
CA ARG A 280 -24.15 -44.70 18.38
C ARG A 280 -23.94 -45.39 19.72
N LYS A 281 -24.72 -44.99 20.73
CA LYS A 281 -24.90 -45.81 21.93
C LYS A 281 -25.27 -47.19 21.41
N ILE A 282 -24.39 -48.16 21.63
CA ILE A 282 -24.75 -49.56 21.51
C ILE A 282 -25.72 -49.76 22.68
N GLU A 283 -27.00 -49.69 22.39
CA GLU A 283 -28.04 -50.19 23.28
C GLU A 283 -27.77 -51.69 23.42
N LYS A 284 -27.18 -52.04 24.56
CA LYS A 284 -27.37 -53.36 25.14
C LYS A 284 -28.75 -53.34 25.80
N GLU A 285 -29.66 -54.12 25.26
CA GLU A 285 -30.76 -54.82 25.95
C GLU A 285 -31.42 -55.66 24.85
N ASP A 286 -31.05 -56.93 24.77
CA ASP A 286 -31.80 -58.05 25.36
C ASP A 286 -33.14 -58.25 24.65
N ASP A 287 -33.11 -59.09 23.61
CA ASP A 287 -34.28 -59.87 23.22
C ASP A 287 -33.82 -61.30 22.88
N PHE A 288 -33.51 -62.05 23.95
CA PHE A 288 -33.48 -63.51 23.93
C PHE A 288 -34.85 -63.99 24.43
N SER A 289 -35.84 -63.96 23.55
CA SER A 289 -37.06 -64.75 23.72
C SER A 289 -37.68 -65.07 22.36
N GLU A 290 -37.98 -66.35 22.17
CA GLU A 290 -38.63 -66.98 20.99
C GLU A 290 -37.66 -67.16 19.80
N PHE A 291 -37.13 -68.35 19.52
CA PHE A 291 -37.85 -69.58 19.19
C PHE A 291 -37.12 -70.84 19.69
N ILE A 292 -37.88 -71.68 20.39
CA ILE A 292 -37.66 -73.11 20.60
C ILE A 292 -38.36 -73.87 19.46
N ASP A 293 -37.79 -75.02 19.09
CA ASP A 293 -38.30 -76.14 18.26
C ASP A 293 -38.34 -75.94 16.72
N VAL A 294 -37.44 -76.62 15.98
CA VAL A 294 -37.47 -78.05 15.58
C VAL A 294 -36.05 -78.53 15.25
#